data_AF-T0QB27-F1
#
_entry.id   AF-T0QB27-F1
#
_cell.length_a   1.000
_cell.length_b   1.000
_cell.length_c   1.000
_cell.angle_alpha   90.00
_cell.angle_beta   90.00
_cell.angle_gamma   90.00
#
_symmetry.space_group_name_H-M   'P 1'
#
loop_
_entity.id
_entity.type
_entity.pdbx_description
1 polymer ?
#
loop_
_entity_poly.entity_id
_entity_poly.type
_entity_poly.pdbx_seq_one_letter_code
_entity_poly.pdbx_strand_id
1 'polypeptide(L)'
;MASALKVAPSRRPARDVHLVLWCFVFLMHIAACGFAFTMAYAHQYLQHVTGGYNYVRVLKLLQPVTVTVAVYATIAIFHGLQLVRMCIWLVRPPIPTAKHSSCGGPIVRAMRRTLRLFSSRGPYYELKLAIKHVILAASQTYRAYATSVLVDVSMINLTFSVVLFAYGVLLPLLWRFASPVARRQYTIAAAVCINFTANVILPTWILRPYYTFFTRPDSSKIVYQDTFYPIGVSVCQSVLATSYLDLTVAAITHAFLLFALADFMTTFVLVPKVLLQRASTLRDRKLPRWCSFSAVVGYITSIFWAIAVLVISFASLRQPSCEPGCLAQTYPWLTGKCACTVLETTCDGVNGMLLLPPTDSLEVRSLVFLIISHCPHLVMPSSLQAFTNLIGLEIFNSTLLSWDATVNIAPLTRFSYAQMVRTNMTDLPLGLFVDAPSTSRSTRTS
;
A
#
# COMPACT_ATOMS: atom_id res chain seq x y z
N MET A 1 34.69 31.48 55.95
CA MET A 1 35.21 30.66 54.83
C MET A 1 34.23 29.52 54.55
N ALA A 2 33.34 29.70 53.57
CA ALA A 2 32.55 28.62 52.97
C ALA A 2 32.03 29.13 51.61
N SER A 3 32.92 29.16 50.62
CA SER A 3 32.61 29.52 49.24
C SER A 3 31.97 28.30 48.56
N ALA A 4 30.64 28.26 48.53
CA ALA A 4 29.88 27.27 47.79
C ALA A 4 30.06 27.47 46.27
N LEU A 5 30.94 26.67 45.65
CA LEU A 5 31.05 26.55 44.20
C LEU A 5 29.75 25.97 43.64
N LYS A 6 28.91 26.84 43.05
CA LYS A 6 27.72 26.45 42.31
C LYS A 6 28.16 25.87 40.96
N VAL A 7 28.39 24.56 40.91
CA VAL A 7 28.67 23.83 39.66
C VAL A 7 27.47 24.01 38.73
N ALA A 8 27.66 24.78 37.66
CA ALA A 8 26.62 24.98 36.65
C ALA A 8 26.29 23.63 35.99
N PRO A 9 25.02 23.19 35.98
CA PRO A 9 24.66 21.91 35.39
C PRO A 9 25.02 21.91 33.89
N SER A 10 25.82 20.92 33.49
CA SER A 10 26.23 20.66 32.11
C SER A 10 25.01 20.60 31.18
N ARG A 11 24.84 21.63 30.34
CA ARG A 11 23.72 21.75 29.38
C ARG A 11 23.90 20.91 28.10
N ARG A 12 24.95 20.10 27.98
CA ARG A 12 25.28 19.38 26.74
C ARG A 12 24.29 18.27 26.31
N PRO A 13 23.73 17.42 27.19
CA PRO A 13 23.03 16.20 26.74
C PRO A 13 21.70 16.45 26.01
N ALA A 14 21.06 17.61 26.21
CA ALA A 14 19.81 17.93 25.52
C ALA A 14 20.00 18.23 24.02
N ARG A 15 21.15 18.82 23.65
CA ARG A 15 21.41 19.24 22.26
C ARG A 15 21.57 18.03 21.34
N ASP A 16 22.25 16.99 21.82
CA ASP A 16 22.53 15.80 21.03
C ASP A 16 21.26 15.01 20.72
N VAL A 17 20.37 14.86 21.70
CA VAL A 17 19.05 14.19 21.50
C VAL A 17 18.20 14.95 20.48
N HIS A 18 18.16 16.29 20.54
CA HIS A 18 17.42 17.09 19.57
C HIS A 18 17.95 16.94 18.15
N LEU A 19 19.27 16.87 17.99
CA LEU A 19 19.89 16.67 16.68
C LEU A 19 19.54 15.29 16.10
N VAL A 20 19.63 14.22 16.92
CA VAL A 20 19.27 12.86 16.48
C VAL A 20 17.81 12.79 16.03
N LEU A 21 16.87 13.36 16.80
CA LEU A 21 15.45 13.38 16.44
C LEU A 21 15.17 14.22 15.20
N TRP A 22 15.88 15.34 15.02
CA TRP A 22 15.79 16.15 13.81
C TRP A 22 16.28 15.37 12.58
N CYS A 23 17.45 14.72 12.68
CA CYS A 23 18.00 13.89 11.60
C CYS A 23 17.08 12.73 11.25
N PHE A 24 16.50 12.09 12.26
CA PHE A 24 15.51 11.02 12.06
C PHE A 24 14.32 11.50 11.22
N VAL A 25 13.68 12.60 11.60
CA VAL A 25 12.55 13.15 10.82
C VAL A 25 12.97 13.61 9.43
N PHE A 26 14.17 14.19 9.31
CA PHE A 26 14.73 14.61 8.02
C PHE A 26 14.85 13.40 7.06
N LEU A 27 15.43 12.29 7.53
CA LEU A 27 15.54 11.04 6.77
C LEU A 27 14.17 10.46 6.41
N MET A 28 13.19 10.50 7.31
CA MET A 28 11.83 10.06 7.00
C MET A 28 11.17 10.91 5.91
N HIS A 29 11.38 12.23 5.90
CA HIS A 29 10.91 13.08 4.81
C HIS A 29 11.61 12.79 3.48
N ILE A 30 12.93 12.52 3.49
CA ILE A 30 13.66 12.09 2.29
C ILE A 30 13.06 10.80 1.73
N ALA A 31 12.90 9.78 2.58
CA ALA A 31 12.36 8.50 2.17
C ALA A 31 10.92 8.59 1.65
N ALA A 32 10.05 9.36 2.33
CA ALA A 32 8.68 9.57 1.89
C ALA A 32 8.59 10.37 0.57
N CYS A 33 9.44 11.39 0.41
CA CYS A 33 9.56 12.17 -0.83
C CYS A 33 10.04 11.30 -1.99
N GLY A 34 11.11 10.52 -1.77
CA GLY A 34 11.67 9.60 -2.74
C GLY A 34 10.66 8.54 -3.16
N PHE A 35 10.00 7.89 -2.19
CA PHE A 35 8.94 6.92 -2.48
C PHE A 35 7.81 7.54 -3.33
N ALA A 36 7.23 8.67 -2.91
CA ALA A 36 6.15 9.31 -3.67
C ALA A 36 6.59 9.74 -5.08
N PHE A 37 7.82 10.25 -5.23
CA PHE A 37 8.39 10.58 -6.54
C PHE A 37 8.55 9.34 -7.42
N THR A 38 9.10 8.25 -6.88
CA THR A 38 9.22 6.97 -7.59
C THR A 38 7.86 6.43 -7.99
N MET A 39 6.83 6.55 -7.15
CA MET A 39 5.46 6.15 -7.49
C MET A 39 4.89 7.00 -8.63
N ALA A 40 5.10 8.33 -8.62
CA ALA A 40 4.70 9.19 -9.73
C ALA A 40 5.41 8.81 -11.04
N TYR A 41 6.74 8.62 -10.98
CA TYR A 41 7.55 8.18 -12.12
C TYR A 41 7.11 6.81 -12.65
N ALA A 42 6.86 5.83 -11.77
CA ALA A 42 6.43 4.50 -12.15
C ALA A 42 5.10 4.52 -12.92
N HIS A 43 4.10 5.28 -12.44
CA HIS A 43 2.83 5.42 -13.17
C HIS A 43 3.03 6.13 -14.51
N GLN A 44 3.87 7.17 -14.56
CA GLN A 44 4.21 7.85 -15.81
C GLN A 44 4.90 6.91 -16.80
N TYR A 45 5.83 6.09 -16.34
CA TYR A 45 6.59 5.14 -17.16
C TYR A 45 5.68 4.01 -17.68
N LEU A 46 4.90 3.40 -16.80
CA LEU A 46 4.03 2.26 -17.12
C LEU A 46 2.83 2.62 -18.02
N GLN A 47 2.55 3.92 -18.23
CA GLN A 47 1.52 4.30 -19.20
C GLN A 47 1.99 4.18 -20.65
N HIS A 48 3.31 4.16 -20.89
CA HIS A 48 3.86 4.03 -22.22
C HIS A 48 3.85 2.57 -22.64
N VAL A 49 3.36 2.30 -23.86
CA VAL A 49 3.41 0.96 -24.45
C VAL A 49 4.86 0.67 -24.83
N THR A 50 5.53 -0.20 -24.08
CA THR A 50 6.89 -0.65 -24.36
C THR A 50 6.87 -2.14 -24.69
N GLY A 51 7.50 -2.52 -25.80
CA GLY A 51 7.56 -3.93 -26.22
C GLY A 51 6.20 -4.55 -26.59
N GLY A 52 5.20 -3.74 -26.94
CA GLY A 52 3.86 -4.20 -27.30
C GLY A 52 2.93 -4.46 -26.11
N TYR A 53 3.42 -4.32 -24.87
CA TYR A 53 2.60 -4.51 -23.67
C TYR A 53 1.91 -3.22 -23.24
N ASN A 54 0.59 -3.29 -23.06
CA ASN A 54 -0.19 -2.23 -22.44
C ASN A 54 -0.27 -2.47 -20.91
N TYR A 55 0.74 -2.00 -20.19
CA TYR A 55 0.80 -2.18 -18.73
C TYR A 55 -0.35 -1.50 -17.99
N VAL A 56 -0.98 -0.47 -18.57
CA VAL A 56 -2.18 0.16 -18.00
C VAL A 56 -3.31 -0.87 -17.87
N ARG A 57 -3.51 -1.69 -18.92
CA ARG A 57 -4.52 -2.78 -18.90
C ARG A 57 -4.10 -3.93 -17.98
N VAL A 58 -2.86 -4.41 -18.11
CA VAL A 58 -2.34 -5.56 -17.33
C VAL A 58 -2.40 -5.28 -15.83
N LEU A 59 -1.86 -4.13 -15.40
CA LEU A 59 -1.80 -3.72 -14.01
C LEU A 59 -3.09 -3.04 -13.53
N LYS A 60 -4.12 -2.90 -14.38
CA LYS A 60 -5.33 -2.11 -14.08
C LYS A 60 -5.00 -0.73 -13.49
N LEU A 61 -4.04 0.00 -14.05
CA LEU A 61 -3.70 1.32 -13.50
C LEU A 61 -4.91 2.25 -13.63
N LEU A 62 -5.16 3.06 -12.60
CA LEU A 62 -6.23 4.04 -12.61
C LEU A 62 -6.11 4.97 -13.83
N GLN A 63 -7.17 5.05 -14.63
CA GLN A 63 -7.26 5.96 -15.77
C GLN A 63 -8.13 7.19 -15.46
N PRO A 64 -7.73 8.39 -15.92
CA PRO A 64 -6.49 8.69 -16.62
C PRO A 64 -5.27 8.66 -15.67
N VAL A 65 -4.16 8.06 -16.12
CA VAL A 65 -2.95 7.83 -15.29
C VAL A 65 -2.33 9.14 -14.80
N THR A 66 -2.52 10.23 -15.54
CA THR A 66 -2.06 11.58 -15.18
C THR A 66 -2.59 12.07 -13.83
N VAL A 67 -3.80 11.64 -13.41
CA VAL A 67 -4.36 11.98 -12.09
C VAL A 67 -3.52 11.35 -10.98
N THR A 68 -3.18 10.07 -11.12
CA THR A 68 -2.31 9.37 -10.17
C THR A 68 -0.92 10.00 -10.10
N VAL A 69 -0.33 10.31 -11.25
CA VAL A 69 0.98 10.99 -11.33
C VAL A 69 0.93 12.34 -10.62
N ALA A 70 -0.10 13.16 -10.87
CA ALA A 70 -0.26 14.47 -10.26
C ALA A 70 -0.41 14.39 -8.73
N VAL A 71 -1.18 13.43 -8.21
CA VAL A 71 -1.37 13.24 -6.77
C VAL A 71 -0.06 12.83 -6.11
N TYR A 72 0.66 11.82 -6.62
CA TYR A 72 1.94 11.40 -6.05
C TYR A 72 3.03 12.48 -6.17
N ALA A 73 3.08 13.21 -7.29
CA ALA A 73 3.98 14.35 -7.46
C ALA A 73 3.68 15.45 -6.43
N THR A 74 2.40 15.73 -6.18
CA THR A 74 1.96 16.69 -5.16
C THR A 74 2.39 16.26 -3.75
N ILE A 75 2.23 14.98 -3.42
CA ILE A 75 2.70 14.41 -2.15
C ILE A 75 4.21 14.58 -2.02
N ALA A 76 4.97 14.23 -3.06
CA ALA A 76 6.43 14.39 -3.09
C ALA A 76 6.85 15.85 -2.88
N ILE A 77 6.22 16.80 -3.60
CA ILE A 77 6.46 18.24 -3.44
C ILE A 77 6.23 18.68 -1.99
N PHE A 78 5.13 18.26 -1.36
CA PHE A 78 4.88 18.63 0.04
C PHE A 78 5.93 18.10 1.02
N HIS A 79 6.42 16.87 0.84
CA HIS A 79 7.53 16.36 1.64
C HIS A 79 8.84 17.12 1.34
N GLY A 80 9.12 17.43 0.06
CA GLY A 80 10.27 18.22 -0.37
C GLY A 80 10.28 19.64 0.21
N LEU A 81 9.13 20.31 0.25
CA LEU A 81 8.98 21.63 0.88
C LEU A 81 9.28 21.59 2.38
N GLN A 82 8.94 20.49 3.08
CA GLN A 82 9.33 20.33 4.49
C GLN A 82 10.85 20.12 4.65
N LEU A 83 11.50 19.37 3.75
CA LEU A 83 12.97 19.24 3.75
C LEU A 83 13.64 20.58 3.58
N VAL A 84 13.22 21.37 2.58
CA VAL A 84 13.74 22.74 2.35
C VAL A 84 13.55 23.59 3.60
N ARG A 85 12.36 23.55 4.22
CA ARG A 85 12.10 24.27 5.48
C ARG A 85 13.02 23.83 6.61
N MET A 86 13.27 22.52 6.76
CA MET A 86 14.19 21.99 7.76
C MET A 86 15.63 22.45 7.50
N CYS A 87 16.10 22.43 6.24
CA CYS A 87 17.41 22.96 5.87
C CYS A 87 17.53 24.46 6.15
N ILE A 88 16.50 25.26 5.84
CA ILE A 88 16.48 26.69 6.16
C ILE A 88 16.60 26.89 7.67
N TRP A 89 15.92 26.08 8.49
CA TRP A 89 16.04 26.15 9.95
C TRP A 89 17.41 25.76 10.49
N LEU A 90 18.15 24.89 9.79
CA LEU A 90 19.52 24.55 10.15
C LEU A 90 20.46 25.75 9.98
N VAL A 91 20.28 26.53 8.91
CA VAL A 91 21.10 27.72 8.60
C VAL A 91 20.61 28.96 9.35
N ARG A 92 19.30 29.13 9.47
CA ARG A 92 18.63 30.28 10.06
C ARG A 92 17.67 29.79 11.15
N PRO A 93 18.19 29.49 12.35
CA PRO A 93 17.33 29.10 13.46
C PRO A 93 16.29 30.20 13.69
N PRO A 94 15.01 29.85 13.87
CA PRO A 94 13.96 30.84 14.01
C PRO A 94 14.27 31.75 15.20
N ILE A 95 14.48 33.04 14.92
CA ILE A 95 14.69 34.04 15.95
C ILE A 95 13.38 34.13 16.77
N PRO A 96 13.40 33.90 18.10
CA PRO A 96 12.19 33.87 18.93
C PRO A 96 11.40 35.18 19.00
N THR A 97 11.90 36.26 18.39
CA THR A 97 11.43 37.62 18.57
C THR A 97 10.93 38.21 17.26
N ALA A 98 9.71 37.84 16.87
CA ALA A 98 8.89 38.73 16.07
C ALA A 98 7.43 38.45 16.42
N LYS A 99 6.75 39.44 17.01
CA LYS A 99 5.28 39.52 16.95
C LYS A 99 4.95 39.41 15.46
N HIS A 100 4.57 38.22 15.00
CA HIS A 100 4.17 38.00 13.61
C HIS A 100 3.03 38.98 13.33
N SER A 101 3.33 40.07 12.64
CA SER A 101 2.33 40.99 12.12
C SER A 101 1.39 40.13 11.29
N SER A 102 0.11 40.24 11.61
CA SER A 102 -0.93 39.40 11.04
C SER A 102 -1.24 39.85 9.60
N CYS A 103 -0.25 39.78 8.70
CA CYS A 103 -0.48 39.89 7.26
C CYS A 103 -1.16 38.60 6.79
N GLY A 104 -2.49 38.66 6.76
CA GLY A 104 -3.35 37.61 6.23
C GLY A 104 -4.78 38.09 6.24
N GLY A 105 -5.48 37.91 5.12
CA GLY A 105 -6.91 38.22 5.01
C GLY A 105 -7.75 37.49 6.08
N PRO A 106 -9.02 37.88 6.28
CA PRO A 106 -9.89 37.30 7.30
C PRO A 106 -9.96 35.75 7.21
N ILE A 107 -9.96 35.19 6.00
CA ILE A 107 -9.98 33.75 5.74
C ILE A 107 -8.71 33.07 6.27
N VAL A 108 -7.52 33.60 5.94
CA VAL A 108 -6.24 33.05 6.41
C VAL A 108 -6.14 33.11 7.95
N ARG A 109 -6.67 34.19 8.55
CA ARG A 109 -6.73 34.32 10.01
C ARG A 109 -7.68 33.28 10.63
N ALA A 110 -8.86 33.08 10.06
CA ALA A 110 -9.83 32.07 10.50
C ALA A 110 -9.23 30.66 10.40
N MET A 111 -8.67 30.30 9.24
CA MET A 111 -8.02 29.01 9.02
C MET A 111 -6.86 28.79 10.01
N ARG A 112 -6.00 29.79 10.23
CA ARG A 112 -4.90 29.70 11.19
C ARG A 112 -5.40 29.54 12.63
N ARG A 113 -6.52 30.18 13.01
CA ARG A 113 -7.16 29.97 14.32
C ARG A 113 -7.66 28.53 14.45
N THR A 114 -8.37 28.01 13.46
CA THR A 114 -8.85 26.61 13.46
C THR A 114 -7.69 25.62 13.52
N LEU A 115 -6.64 25.80 12.72
CA LEU A 115 -5.45 24.94 12.77
C LEU A 115 -4.74 24.98 14.13
N ARG A 116 -4.72 26.12 14.82
CA ARG A 116 -4.18 26.21 16.19
C ARG A 116 -5.02 25.43 17.20
N LEU A 117 -6.35 25.46 17.06
CA LEU A 117 -7.27 24.71 17.92
C LEU A 117 -7.07 23.18 17.81
N PHE A 118 -6.68 22.70 16.62
CA PHE A 118 -6.35 21.29 16.35
C PHE A 118 -4.83 20.98 16.34
N SER A 119 -3.99 21.91 16.75
CA SER A 119 -2.54 21.67 16.81
C SER A 119 -2.19 20.63 17.88
N SER A 120 -0.96 20.10 17.89
CA SER A 120 -0.44 19.22 18.95
C SER A 120 -0.58 19.80 20.38
N ARG A 121 -0.77 21.11 20.48
CA ARG A 121 -0.98 21.86 21.73
C ARG A 121 -2.42 22.35 21.92
N GLY A 122 -3.27 22.19 20.91
CA GLY A 122 -4.65 22.64 20.94
C GLY A 122 -5.52 21.84 21.91
N PRO A 123 -6.66 22.42 22.33
CA PRO A 123 -7.63 21.70 23.15
C PRO A 123 -8.22 20.49 22.42
N TYR A 124 -8.44 20.56 21.10
CA TYR A 124 -9.05 19.48 20.32
C TYR A 124 -8.04 18.45 19.78
N TYR A 125 -6.84 18.38 20.35
CA TYR A 125 -5.83 17.40 19.93
C TYR A 125 -6.33 15.96 20.02
N GLU A 126 -7.01 15.61 21.12
CA GLU A 126 -7.50 14.23 21.35
C GLU A 126 -8.57 13.84 20.34
N LEU A 127 -9.47 14.78 19.98
CA LEU A 127 -10.47 14.56 18.93
C LEU A 127 -9.81 14.41 17.55
N LYS A 128 -8.83 15.26 17.22
CA LYS A 128 -8.04 15.11 15.99
C LYS A 128 -7.36 13.74 15.93
N LEU A 129 -6.77 13.29 17.04
CA LEU A 129 -6.10 12.00 17.13
C LEU A 129 -7.10 10.86 16.91
N ALA A 130 -8.28 10.90 17.55
CA ALA A 130 -9.32 9.90 17.37
C ALA A 130 -9.86 9.84 15.93
N ILE A 131 -10.10 10.99 15.28
CA ILE A 131 -10.54 11.05 13.88
C ILE A 131 -9.47 10.46 12.96
N LYS A 132 -8.21 10.87 13.12
CA LYS A 132 -7.08 10.30 12.38
C LYS A 132 -6.99 8.79 12.61
N HIS A 133 -7.24 8.34 13.83
CA HIS A 133 -7.22 6.93 14.22
C HIS A 133 -8.20 6.10 13.39
N VAL A 134 -9.47 6.51 13.35
CA VAL A 134 -10.52 5.82 12.59
C VAL A 134 -10.19 5.77 11.09
N ILE A 135 -9.84 6.92 10.50
CA ILE A 135 -9.55 7.00 9.06
C ILE A 135 -8.34 6.15 8.69
N LEU A 136 -7.26 6.20 9.48
CA LEU A 136 -6.08 5.38 9.25
C LEU A 136 -6.36 3.90 9.45
N ALA A 137 -7.08 3.51 10.50
CA ALA A 137 -7.42 2.11 10.75
C ALA A 137 -8.23 1.52 9.59
N ALA A 138 -9.25 2.24 9.10
CA ALA A 138 -10.05 1.84 7.94
C ALA A 138 -9.19 1.73 6.67
N SER A 139 -8.38 2.76 6.40
CA SER A 139 -7.46 2.81 5.25
C SER A 139 -6.48 1.64 5.25
N GLN A 140 -5.86 1.33 6.39
CA GLN A 140 -4.90 0.24 6.50
C GLN A 140 -5.57 -1.13 6.48
N THR A 141 -6.81 -1.24 6.97
CA THR A 141 -7.58 -2.49 6.88
C THR A 141 -7.94 -2.79 5.42
N TYR A 142 -8.36 -1.78 4.67
CA TYR A 142 -8.58 -1.91 3.22
C TYR A 142 -7.32 -2.38 2.50
N ARG A 143 -6.15 -1.76 2.76
CA ARG A 143 -4.89 -2.15 2.13
C ARG A 143 -4.45 -3.56 2.50
N ALA A 144 -4.61 -3.95 3.77
CA ALA A 144 -4.29 -5.29 4.23
C ALA A 144 -5.19 -6.35 3.56
N TYR A 145 -6.49 -6.07 3.42
CA TYR A 145 -7.41 -6.92 2.68
C TYR A 145 -7.07 -7.00 1.18
N ALA A 146 -6.84 -5.86 0.53
CA ALA A 146 -6.47 -5.83 -0.89
C ALA A 146 -5.17 -6.61 -1.14
N THR A 147 -4.20 -6.50 -0.23
CA THR A 147 -2.95 -7.27 -0.31
C THR A 147 -3.20 -8.76 -0.13
N SER A 148 -4.10 -9.19 0.77
CA SER A 148 -4.39 -10.62 0.96
C SER A 148 -5.10 -11.28 -0.21
N VAL A 149 -5.81 -10.49 -1.02
CA VAL A 149 -6.43 -10.93 -2.28
C VAL A 149 -5.40 -11.04 -3.41
N LEU A 150 -4.38 -10.17 -3.44
CA LEU A 150 -3.45 -10.04 -4.57
C LEU A 150 -2.11 -10.74 -4.37
N VAL A 151 -1.63 -10.86 -3.13
CA VAL A 151 -0.28 -11.33 -2.82
C VAL A 151 -0.36 -12.70 -2.12
N ASP A 152 0.30 -13.68 -2.72
CA ASP A 152 0.40 -15.07 -2.30
C ASP A 152 1.34 -15.28 -1.09
N VAL A 153 2.26 -14.33 -0.87
CA VAL A 153 3.21 -14.39 0.24
C VAL A 153 2.51 -14.11 1.59
N SER A 154 2.24 -15.19 2.33
CA SER A 154 1.62 -15.16 3.67
C SER A 154 2.31 -14.20 4.65
N MET A 155 3.64 -14.10 4.61
CA MET A 155 4.42 -13.20 5.47
C MET A 155 4.11 -11.72 5.22
N ILE A 156 3.83 -11.33 3.97
CA ILE A 156 3.44 -9.96 3.62
C ILE A 156 2.08 -9.66 4.25
N ASN A 157 1.10 -10.56 4.08
CA ASN A 157 -0.24 -10.43 4.63
C ASN A 157 -0.24 -10.36 6.16
N LEU A 158 0.52 -11.24 6.82
CA LEU A 158 0.68 -11.23 8.27
C LEU A 158 1.33 -9.93 8.76
N THR A 159 2.33 -9.42 8.05
CA THR A 159 3.01 -8.16 8.41
C THR A 159 2.04 -6.98 8.40
N PHE A 160 1.19 -6.86 7.37
CA PHE A 160 0.13 -5.84 7.34
C PHE A 160 -0.82 -5.95 8.54
N SER A 161 -1.28 -7.17 8.84
CA SER A 161 -2.17 -7.43 9.99
C SER A 161 -1.51 -7.11 11.33
N VAL A 162 -0.22 -7.42 11.51
CA VAL A 162 0.55 -7.08 12.71
C VAL A 162 0.75 -5.57 12.84
N VAL A 163 1.05 -4.87 11.75
CA VAL A 163 1.18 -3.40 11.75
C VAL A 163 -0.15 -2.73 12.10
N LEU A 164 -1.27 -3.23 11.56
CA LEU A 164 -2.61 -2.77 11.90
C LEU A 164 -2.97 -3.08 13.36
N PHE A 165 -2.61 -4.27 13.86
CA PHE A 165 -2.81 -4.64 15.25
C PHE A 165 -2.04 -3.71 16.19
N ALA A 166 -0.75 -3.50 15.90
CA ALA A 166 0.09 -2.56 16.64
C ALA A 166 -0.53 -1.16 16.62
N TYR A 167 -1.06 -0.70 15.48
CA TYR A 167 -1.76 0.58 15.40
C TYR A 167 -2.99 0.64 16.31
N GLY A 168 -3.88 -0.35 16.19
CA GLY A 168 -5.16 -0.38 16.91
C GLY A 168 -5.03 -0.64 18.40
N VAL A 169 -3.90 -1.19 18.88
CA VAL A 169 -3.67 -1.50 20.30
C VAL A 169 -2.69 -0.52 20.95
N LEU A 170 -1.54 -0.24 20.33
CA LEU A 170 -0.50 0.58 20.94
C LEU A 170 -0.98 2.01 21.21
N LEU A 171 -1.70 2.62 20.26
CA LEU A 171 -2.20 3.99 20.42
C LEU A 171 -3.17 4.11 21.61
N PRO A 172 -4.23 3.27 21.73
CA PRO A 172 -5.08 3.23 22.92
C PRO A 172 -4.35 2.99 24.23
N LEU A 173 -3.39 2.05 24.27
CA LEU A 173 -2.64 1.74 25.48
C LEU A 173 -1.77 2.93 25.91
N LEU A 174 -1.02 3.51 24.98
CA LEU A 174 -0.25 4.73 25.23
C LEU A 174 -1.16 5.89 25.65
N TRP A 175 -2.37 5.96 25.09
CA TRP A 175 -3.35 6.97 25.47
C TRP A 175 -3.87 6.78 26.91
N ARG A 176 -4.11 5.53 27.32
CA ARG A 176 -4.69 5.21 28.63
C ARG A 176 -3.67 5.30 29.77
N PHE A 177 -2.46 4.78 29.55
CA PHE A 177 -1.50 4.51 30.62
C PHE A 177 -0.38 5.53 30.71
N ALA A 178 -0.10 6.31 29.66
CA ALA A 178 0.95 7.33 29.74
C ALA A 178 0.47 8.57 30.50
N SER A 179 1.41 9.25 31.17
CA SER A 179 1.13 10.53 31.84
C SER A 179 0.61 11.57 30.84
N PRO A 180 -0.17 12.59 31.26
CA PRO A 180 -0.79 13.56 30.34
C PRO A 180 0.19 14.30 29.41
N VAL A 181 1.46 14.41 29.80
CA VAL A 181 2.55 15.01 29.00
C VAL A 181 3.16 13.95 28.07
N ALA A 182 3.53 12.79 28.61
CA ALA A 182 4.16 11.71 27.85
C ALA A 182 3.21 11.08 26.83
N ARG A 183 1.91 11.07 27.11
CA ARG A 183 0.85 10.55 26.23
C ARG A 183 0.89 11.15 24.84
N ARG A 184 0.97 12.47 24.73
CA ARG A 184 1.00 13.15 23.43
C ARG A 184 2.29 12.81 22.68
N GLN A 185 3.40 12.79 23.39
CA GLN A 185 4.70 12.44 22.83
C GLN A 185 4.70 11.01 22.27
N TYR A 186 4.32 10.02 23.08
CA TYR A 186 4.35 8.63 22.66
C TYR A 186 3.31 8.32 21.58
N THR A 187 2.10 8.89 21.65
CA THR A 187 1.09 8.70 20.59
C THR A 187 1.52 9.30 19.26
N ILE A 188 2.18 10.48 19.24
CA ILE A 188 2.74 11.06 18.01
C ILE A 188 3.88 10.18 17.49
N ALA A 189 4.80 9.74 18.35
CA ALA A 189 5.91 8.88 17.95
C ALA A 189 5.41 7.55 17.35
N ALA A 190 4.49 6.87 18.03
CA ALA A 190 3.89 5.63 17.54
C ALA A 190 3.14 5.83 16.22
N ALA A 191 2.34 6.89 16.11
CA ALA A 191 1.63 7.22 14.86
C ALA A 191 2.59 7.50 13.70
N VAL A 192 3.69 8.23 13.93
CA VAL A 192 4.72 8.48 12.92
C VAL A 192 5.38 7.18 12.47
N CYS A 193 5.87 6.35 13.41
CA CYS A 193 6.55 5.11 13.07
C CYS A 193 5.64 4.15 12.30
N ILE A 194 4.44 3.89 12.81
CA ILE A 194 3.51 2.93 12.20
C ILE A 194 3.02 3.41 10.83
N ASN A 195 2.65 4.69 10.72
CA ASN A 195 2.16 5.23 9.44
C ASN A 195 3.30 5.31 8.41
N PHE A 196 4.53 5.58 8.82
CA PHE A 196 5.68 5.51 7.92
C PHE A 196 5.97 4.09 7.46
N THR A 197 5.93 3.11 8.37
CA THR A 197 6.10 1.70 8.03
C THR A 197 5.06 1.26 7.00
N ALA A 198 3.78 1.55 7.24
CA ALA A 198 2.69 1.10 6.37
C ALA A 198 2.68 1.76 4.98
N ASN A 199 3.10 3.03 4.85
CA ASN A 199 3.02 3.76 3.58
C ASN A 199 4.33 3.84 2.81
N VAL A 200 5.48 3.65 3.46
CA VAL A 200 6.79 3.79 2.80
C VAL A 200 7.57 2.48 2.89
N ILE A 201 7.85 1.98 4.10
CA ILE A 201 8.73 0.81 4.28
C ILE A 201 8.11 -0.43 3.65
N LEU A 202 6.85 -0.72 3.98
CA LEU A 202 6.20 -1.97 3.61
C LEU A 202 6.00 -2.07 2.08
N PRO A 203 5.46 -1.05 1.38
CA PRO A 203 5.41 -1.08 -0.09
C PRO A 203 6.79 -1.18 -0.75
N THR A 204 7.80 -0.48 -0.21
CA THR A 204 9.17 -0.56 -0.74
C THR A 204 9.76 -1.96 -0.56
N TRP A 205 9.52 -2.60 0.58
CA TRP A 205 9.96 -3.97 0.84
C TRP A 205 9.29 -4.97 -0.10
N ILE A 206 7.98 -4.84 -0.31
CA ILE A 206 7.19 -5.69 -1.22
C ILE A 206 7.70 -5.58 -2.67
N LEU A 207 8.07 -4.38 -3.12
CA LEU A 207 8.59 -4.15 -4.48
C LEU A 207 10.07 -4.53 -4.65
N ARG A 208 10.82 -4.76 -3.56
CA ARG A 208 12.27 -5.01 -3.60
C ARG A 208 12.68 -6.13 -4.56
N PRO A 209 12.01 -7.31 -4.61
CA PRO A 209 12.39 -8.39 -5.52
C PRO A 209 12.28 -8.01 -7.00
N TYR A 210 11.40 -7.06 -7.32
CA TYR A 210 11.09 -6.65 -8.70
C TYR A 210 11.90 -5.44 -9.16
N TYR A 211 12.55 -4.71 -8.24
CA TYR A 211 13.30 -3.50 -8.57
C TYR A 211 14.44 -3.74 -9.56
N THR A 212 15.19 -4.82 -9.40
CA THR A 212 16.33 -5.15 -10.27
C THR A 212 15.94 -6.00 -11.48
N PHE A 213 14.67 -6.36 -11.62
CA PHE A 213 14.23 -7.30 -12.66
C PHE A 213 14.61 -6.83 -14.06
N PHE A 214 14.36 -5.56 -14.38
CA PHE A 214 14.65 -5.00 -15.70
C PHE A 214 16.15 -4.79 -15.98
N THR A 215 17.00 -4.82 -14.96
CA THR A 215 18.46 -4.64 -15.11
C THR A 215 19.23 -5.95 -15.07
N ARG A 216 18.56 -7.07 -14.78
CA ARG A 216 19.20 -8.37 -14.63
C ARG A 216 19.54 -8.97 -16.01
N PRO A 217 20.76 -9.49 -16.21
CA PRO A 217 21.15 -10.11 -17.49
C PRO A 217 20.38 -11.41 -17.77
N ASP A 218 19.88 -12.08 -16.73
CA ASP A 218 19.04 -13.29 -16.80
C ASP A 218 17.54 -12.98 -16.78
N SER A 219 17.15 -11.71 -16.92
CA SER A 219 15.75 -11.27 -16.92
C SER A 219 14.88 -12.04 -17.91
N SER A 220 15.37 -12.33 -19.12
CA SER A 220 14.65 -13.14 -20.10
C SER A 220 14.30 -14.53 -19.55
N LYS A 221 15.22 -15.24 -18.90
CA LYS A 221 14.97 -16.56 -18.31
C LYS A 221 13.94 -16.51 -17.16
N ILE A 222 13.94 -15.44 -16.38
CA ILE A 222 13.00 -15.24 -15.28
C ILE A 222 11.61 -14.87 -15.80
N VAL A 223 11.51 -14.12 -16.91
CA VAL A 223 10.23 -13.83 -17.57
C VAL A 223 9.53 -15.13 -17.99
N TYR A 224 10.30 -16.14 -18.42
CA TYR A 224 9.79 -17.47 -18.77
C TYR A 224 9.55 -18.39 -17.57
N GLN A 225 9.65 -17.89 -16.32
CA GLN A 225 9.13 -18.62 -15.18
C GLN A 225 7.64 -18.32 -15.05
N ASP A 226 6.84 -19.38 -15.15
CA ASP A 226 5.38 -19.35 -15.19
C ASP A 226 4.72 -18.61 -14.01
N THR A 227 5.42 -18.51 -12.88
CA THR A 227 4.94 -17.84 -11.67
C THR A 227 5.48 -16.42 -11.49
N PHE A 228 6.69 -16.12 -11.95
CA PHE A 228 7.36 -14.86 -11.60
C PHE A 228 6.62 -13.64 -12.15
N TYR A 229 6.25 -13.67 -13.43
CA TYR A 229 5.57 -12.54 -14.07
C TYR A 229 4.16 -12.33 -13.51
N PRO A 230 3.28 -13.35 -13.42
CA PRO A 230 1.94 -13.17 -12.84
C PRO A 230 1.95 -12.72 -11.38
N ILE A 231 2.84 -13.29 -10.54
CA ILE A 231 2.98 -12.85 -9.15
C ILE A 231 3.47 -11.40 -9.12
N GLY A 232 4.43 -11.03 -9.97
CA GLY A 232 4.92 -9.65 -10.09
C GLY A 232 3.81 -8.66 -10.47
N VAL A 233 2.93 -9.04 -11.39
CA VAL A 233 1.75 -8.24 -11.74
C VAL A 233 0.87 -8.02 -10.51
N SER A 234 0.47 -9.07 -9.81
CA SER A 234 -0.40 -8.95 -8.64
C SER A 234 0.26 -8.18 -7.48
N VAL A 235 1.56 -8.36 -7.27
CA VAL A 235 2.35 -7.57 -6.31
C VAL A 235 2.35 -6.10 -6.67
N CYS A 236 2.63 -5.75 -7.93
CA CYS A 236 2.57 -4.37 -8.39
C CYS A 236 1.18 -3.76 -8.18
N GLN A 237 0.11 -4.52 -8.41
CA GLN A 237 -1.27 -4.06 -8.17
C GLN A 237 -1.60 -3.78 -6.71
N SER A 238 -0.94 -4.48 -5.77
CA SER A 238 -1.13 -4.21 -4.34
C SER A 238 -0.50 -2.89 -3.88
N VAL A 239 0.43 -2.33 -4.67
CA VAL A 239 1.19 -1.12 -4.34
C VAL A 239 0.82 0.08 -5.23
N LEU A 240 0.61 -0.14 -6.53
CA LEU A 240 0.21 0.88 -7.49
C LEU A 240 -1.28 1.24 -7.33
N ALA A 241 -1.68 2.43 -7.78
CA ALA A 241 -3.07 2.84 -7.69
C ALA A 241 -3.87 2.23 -8.85
N THR A 242 -4.72 1.27 -8.53
CA THR A 242 -5.58 0.59 -9.51
C THR A 242 -7.00 1.16 -9.57
N SER A 243 -7.37 1.95 -8.56
CA SER A 243 -8.69 2.56 -8.42
C SER A 243 -8.61 3.95 -7.78
N TYR A 244 -9.70 4.73 -7.90
CA TYR A 244 -9.84 6.00 -7.17
C TYR A 244 -9.77 5.80 -5.66
N LEU A 245 -10.25 4.65 -5.16
CA LEU A 245 -10.18 4.31 -3.73
C LEU A 245 -8.72 4.13 -3.28
N ASP A 246 -7.90 3.38 -4.04
CA ASP A 246 -6.47 3.21 -3.74
C ASP A 246 -5.75 4.55 -3.69
N LEU A 247 -5.98 5.39 -4.70
CA LEU A 247 -5.35 6.70 -4.80
C LEU A 247 -5.77 7.61 -3.64
N THR A 248 -7.05 7.59 -3.28
CA THR A 248 -7.59 8.39 -2.18
C THR A 248 -7.01 7.93 -0.84
N VAL A 249 -6.98 6.62 -0.60
CA VAL A 249 -6.40 6.03 0.61
C VAL A 249 -4.92 6.40 0.71
N ALA A 250 -4.14 6.23 -0.36
CA ALA A 250 -2.73 6.61 -0.39
C ALA A 250 -2.53 8.12 -0.12
N ALA A 251 -3.31 8.98 -0.76
CA ALA A 251 -3.22 10.42 -0.56
C ALA A 251 -3.51 10.84 0.89
N ILE A 252 -4.57 10.28 1.49
CA ILE A 252 -4.97 10.56 2.87
C ILE A 252 -3.89 10.09 3.86
N THR A 253 -3.38 8.86 3.69
CA THR A 253 -2.40 8.29 4.62
C THR A 253 -1.06 9.03 4.56
N HIS A 254 -0.62 9.44 3.36
CA HIS A 254 0.56 10.29 3.17
C HIS A 254 0.36 11.71 3.73
N ALA A 255 -0.80 12.33 3.53
CA ALA A 255 -1.11 13.61 4.14
C ALA A 255 -1.04 13.52 5.68
N PHE A 256 -1.59 12.45 6.27
CA PHE A 256 -1.47 12.22 7.70
C PHE A 256 -0.05 11.95 8.18
N LEU A 257 0.78 11.25 7.40
CA LEU A 257 2.21 11.07 7.68
C LEU A 257 2.93 12.43 7.69
N LEU A 258 2.70 13.27 6.69
CA LEU A 258 3.24 14.63 6.60
C LEU A 258 2.89 15.46 7.85
N PHE A 259 1.60 15.46 8.23
CA PHE A 259 1.16 16.18 9.43
C PHE A 259 1.71 15.58 10.73
N ALA A 260 1.84 14.25 10.81
CA ALA A 260 2.38 13.58 11.98
C ALA A 260 3.87 13.91 12.19
N LEU A 261 4.67 13.93 11.11
CA LEU A 261 6.07 14.36 11.16
C LEU A 261 6.21 15.83 11.59
N ALA A 262 5.35 16.71 11.07
CA ALA A 262 5.32 18.11 11.51
C ALA A 262 4.92 18.26 13.00
N ASP A 263 3.89 17.52 13.45
CA ASP A 263 3.49 17.47 14.86
C ASP A 263 4.62 16.91 15.74
N PHE A 264 5.39 15.92 15.25
CA PHE A 264 6.57 15.37 15.94
C PHE A 264 7.68 16.41 16.10
N MET A 265 8.07 17.08 15.02
CA MET A 265 9.10 18.14 15.07
C MET A 265 8.74 19.26 16.05
N THR A 266 7.48 19.71 16.02
CA THR A 266 7.01 20.77 16.92
C THR A 266 6.95 20.34 18.38
N THR A 267 6.82 19.04 18.65
CA THR A 267 6.69 18.49 20.01
C THR A 267 8.03 18.12 20.62
N PHE A 268 8.93 17.53 19.83
CA PHE A 268 10.19 16.97 20.31
C PHE A 268 11.42 17.82 20.03
N VAL A 269 11.41 18.68 19.00
CA VAL A 269 12.60 19.41 18.56
C VAL A 269 12.53 20.90 18.91
N LEU A 270 11.36 21.53 18.73
CA LEU A 270 11.28 23.00 18.77
C LEU A 270 10.96 23.62 20.13
N VAL A 271 10.54 22.87 21.16
CA VAL A 271 10.03 23.49 22.41
C VAL A 271 10.76 23.06 23.67
N PRO A 272 11.31 24.04 24.44
CA PRO A 272 11.80 23.81 25.79
C PRO A 272 10.70 23.30 26.73
N LYS A 273 11.04 22.32 27.58
CA LYS A 273 10.14 21.67 28.56
C LYS A 273 9.31 22.65 29.42
N VAL A 274 9.85 23.84 29.71
CA VAL A 274 9.23 24.88 30.55
C VAL A 274 7.94 25.44 29.94
N LEU A 275 7.86 25.59 28.62
CA LEU A 275 6.65 26.09 27.95
C LEU A 275 5.54 25.04 27.83
N LEU A 276 5.93 23.75 27.79
CA LEU A 276 4.98 22.63 27.83
C LEU A 276 4.26 22.57 29.18
N GLN A 277 4.95 22.84 30.29
CA GLN A 277 4.34 22.95 31.62
C GLN A 277 3.35 24.12 31.70
N ARG A 278 3.67 25.30 31.17
CA ARG A 278 2.78 26.47 31.20
C ARG A 278 1.54 26.35 30.30
N ALA A 279 1.66 25.64 29.18
CA ALA A 279 0.49 25.30 28.35
C ALA A 279 -0.42 24.25 29.01
N SER A 280 0.14 23.45 29.92
CA SER A 280 -0.63 22.44 30.66
C SER A 280 -1.47 23.01 31.80
N THR A 281 -1.17 24.23 32.28
CA THR A 281 -1.94 24.92 33.34
C THR A 281 -3.08 25.78 32.81
N LEU A 282 -3.01 26.28 31.57
CA LEU A 282 -4.14 26.93 30.86
C LEU A 282 -5.23 25.92 30.41
N ARG A 283 -5.13 24.67 30.85
CA ARG A 283 -5.75 23.46 30.28
C ARG A 283 -6.97 22.99 31.09
N ASP A 284 -7.62 23.87 31.82
CA ASP A 284 -8.82 23.52 32.61
C ASP A 284 -10.16 23.74 31.88
N ARG A 285 -10.13 24.10 30.59
CA ARG A 285 -11.32 23.92 29.75
C ARG A 285 -11.52 22.44 29.48
N LYS A 286 -12.24 21.78 30.40
CA LYS A 286 -12.74 20.41 30.26
C LYS A 286 -13.35 20.28 28.87
N LEU A 287 -12.86 19.33 28.07
CA LEU A 287 -13.58 18.95 26.86
C LEU A 287 -15.01 18.59 27.27
N PRO A 288 -16.00 18.84 26.39
CA PRO A 288 -17.33 18.30 26.60
C PRO A 288 -17.24 16.80 26.92
N ARG A 289 -17.94 16.35 27.97
CA ARG A 289 -17.90 14.95 28.44
C ARG A 289 -18.15 13.96 27.29
N TRP A 290 -19.04 14.33 26.37
CA TRP A 290 -19.38 13.51 25.19
C TRP A 290 -18.16 13.26 24.30
N CYS A 291 -17.29 14.25 24.04
CA CYS A 291 -16.10 14.05 23.21
C CYS A 291 -15.12 13.05 23.85
N SER A 292 -14.94 13.14 25.17
CA SER A 292 -14.05 12.21 25.89
C SER A 292 -14.62 10.79 25.88
N PHE A 293 -15.94 10.66 26.06
CA PHE A 293 -16.62 9.37 25.98
C PHE A 293 -16.50 8.74 24.58
N SER A 294 -16.78 9.51 23.52
CA SER A 294 -16.63 9.04 22.13
C SER A 294 -15.21 8.60 21.80
N ALA A 295 -14.19 9.30 22.30
CA ALA A 295 -12.80 8.91 22.11
C ALA A 295 -12.47 7.56 22.78
N VAL A 296 -12.94 7.35 24.01
CA VAL A 296 -12.76 6.08 24.74
C VAL A 296 -13.45 4.93 24.00
N VAL A 297 -14.71 5.12 23.62
CA VAL A 297 -15.47 4.13 22.83
C VAL A 297 -14.73 3.80 21.54
N GLY A 298 -14.28 4.82 20.79
CA GLY A 298 -13.54 4.61 19.55
C GLY A 298 -12.24 3.82 19.74
N TYR A 299 -11.50 4.05 20.83
CA TYR A 299 -10.30 3.27 21.13
C TYR A 299 -10.61 1.83 21.52
N ILE A 300 -11.66 1.59 22.30
CA ILE A 300 -12.10 0.22 22.63
C ILE A 300 -12.52 -0.52 21.36
N THR A 301 -13.36 0.10 20.53
CA THR A 301 -13.76 -0.45 19.23
C THR A 301 -12.55 -0.73 18.34
N SER A 302 -11.53 0.14 18.34
CA SER A 302 -10.32 -0.11 17.57
C SER A 302 -9.50 -1.31 18.07
N ILE A 303 -9.44 -1.55 19.38
CA ILE A 303 -8.74 -2.73 19.92
C ILE A 303 -9.47 -3.99 19.45
N PHE A 304 -10.80 -4.03 19.59
CA PHE A 304 -11.60 -5.16 19.11
C PHE A 304 -11.45 -5.37 17.61
N TRP A 305 -11.46 -4.30 16.81
CA TRP A 305 -11.25 -4.38 15.37
C TRP A 305 -9.85 -4.91 15.03
N ALA A 306 -8.81 -4.42 15.70
CA ALA A 306 -7.43 -4.91 15.50
C ALA A 306 -7.29 -6.40 15.81
N ILE A 307 -7.90 -6.86 16.91
CA ILE A 307 -7.94 -8.29 17.25
C ILE A 307 -8.72 -9.07 16.19
N ALA A 308 -9.90 -8.59 15.78
CA ALA A 308 -10.73 -9.24 14.78
C ALA A 308 -9.98 -9.39 13.45
N VAL A 309 -9.33 -8.34 12.96
CA VAL A 309 -8.55 -8.40 11.72
C VAL A 309 -7.37 -9.37 11.84
N LEU A 310 -6.65 -9.37 12.97
CA LEU A 310 -5.56 -10.32 13.19
C LEU A 310 -6.07 -11.77 13.20
N VAL A 311 -7.20 -12.03 13.87
CA VAL A 311 -7.85 -13.35 13.89
C VAL A 311 -8.31 -13.77 12.50
N ILE A 312 -8.97 -12.88 11.76
CA ILE A 312 -9.43 -13.15 10.37
C ILE A 312 -8.23 -13.44 9.46
N SER A 313 -7.16 -12.65 9.59
CA SER A 313 -5.93 -12.86 8.82
C SER A 313 -5.23 -14.16 9.16
N PHE A 314 -5.26 -14.61 10.42
CA PHE A 314 -4.69 -15.90 10.80
C PHE A 314 -5.60 -17.05 10.38
N ALA A 315 -6.92 -16.86 10.44
CA ALA A 315 -7.90 -17.84 9.97
C ALA A 315 -7.79 -18.05 8.45
N SER A 316 -7.51 -17.02 7.65
CA SER A 316 -7.31 -17.18 6.21
C SER A 316 -6.08 -18.02 5.88
N LEU A 317 -5.02 -17.98 6.71
CA LEU A 317 -3.84 -18.85 6.56
C LEU A 317 -4.13 -20.33 6.87
N ARG A 318 -5.27 -20.65 7.48
CA ARG A 318 -5.71 -22.03 7.72
C ARG A 318 -6.60 -22.58 6.61
N GLN A 319 -6.82 -21.83 5.54
CA GLN A 319 -7.52 -22.36 4.36
C GLN A 319 -6.79 -23.60 3.84
N PRO A 320 -7.53 -24.63 3.38
CA PRO A 320 -6.90 -25.80 2.80
C PRO A 320 -6.08 -25.40 1.58
N SER A 321 -5.01 -26.16 1.33
CA SER A 321 -4.26 -26.03 0.10
C SER A 321 -5.19 -26.27 -1.09
N CYS A 322 -5.01 -25.48 -2.14
CA CYS A 322 -5.69 -25.71 -3.41
C CYS A 322 -5.36 -27.10 -3.99
N GLU A 323 -6.23 -27.58 -4.87
CA GLU A 323 -6.01 -28.81 -5.64
C GLU A 323 -4.66 -28.77 -6.38
N PRO A 324 -4.06 -29.94 -6.71
CA PRO A 324 -2.84 -30.02 -7.50
C PRO A 324 -2.95 -29.18 -8.79
N GLY A 325 -1.89 -28.43 -9.08
CA GLY A 325 -1.84 -27.51 -10.22
C GLY A 325 -1.92 -26.03 -9.83
N CYS A 326 -2.35 -25.69 -8.61
CA CYS A 326 -2.22 -24.32 -8.15
C CYS A 326 -0.77 -23.98 -7.81
N LEU A 327 -0.12 -23.17 -8.65
CA LEU A 327 1.29 -22.78 -8.50
C LEU A 327 1.47 -21.57 -7.59
N ALA A 328 0.43 -20.74 -7.42
CA ALA A 328 0.46 -19.56 -6.56
C ALA A 328 -0.90 -19.35 -5.86
N GLN A 329 -0.99 -19.72 -4.58
CA GLN A 329 -2.19 -19.59 -3.76
C GLN A 329 -2.18 -18.30 -2.93
N THR A 330 -3.27 -17.55 -2.97
CA THR A 330 -3.52 -16.38 -2.11
C THR A 330 -4.43 -16.76 -0.95
N TYR A 331 -4.50 -15.88 0.06
CA TYR A 331 -5.28 -16.13 1.29
C TYR A 331 -6.23 -14.96 1.59
N PRO A 332 -7.24 -14.72 0.72
CA PRO A 332 -8.20 -13.64 0.91
C PRO A 332 -8.90 -13.80 2.26
N TRP A 333 -9.19 -12.67 2.89
CA TRP A 333 -10.00 -12.73 4.10
C TRP A 333 -11.43 -13.08 3.75
N LEU A 334 -12.06 -13.88 4.61
CA LEU A 334 -13.48 -14.22 4.52
C LEU A 334 -13.87 -15.02 3.25
N THR A 335 -12.91 -15.58 2.51
CA THR A 335 -13.21 -16.60 1.50
C THR A 335 -13.17 -17.99 2.11
N GLY A 336 -14.15 -18.82 1.73
CA GLY A 336 -14.15 -20.26 2.00
C GLY A 336 -13.65 -21.10 0.82
N LYS A 337 -13.38 -20.47 -0.33
CA LYS A 337 -12.91 -21.13 -1.55
C LYS A 337 -11.39 -21.03 -1.70
N CYS A 338 -10.80 -21.98 -2.44
CA CYS A 338 -9.41 -21.88 -2.86
C CYS A 338 -9.24 -20.65 -3.78
N ALA A 339 -8.22 -19.84 -3.55
CA ALA A 339 -7.92 -18.65 -4.35
C ALA A 339 -6.55 -18.78 -5.03
N CYS A 340 -6.54 -19.24 -6.27
CA CYS A 340 -5.33 -19.50 -7.04
C CYS A 340 -5.06 -18.42 -8.08
N THR A 341 -3.89 -17.79 -8.01
CA THR A 341 -3.44 -16.74 -8.96
C THR A 341 -2.88 -17.33 -10.24
N VAL A 342 -2.12 -18.42 -10.12
CA VAL A 342 -1.50 -19.14 -11.24
C VAL A 342 -1.91 -20.60 -11.18
N LEU A 343 -2.68 -21.05 -12.15
CA LEU A 343 -3.19 -22.41 -12.23
C LEU A 343 -2.60 -23.13 -13.44
N GLU A 344 -1.97 -24.26 -13.20
CA GLU A 344 -1.65 -25.25 -14.20
C GLU A 344 -2.71 -26.36 -14.20
N THR A 345 -3.18 -26.73 -15.38
CA THR A 345 -4.16 -27.79 -15.59
C THR A 345 -3.77 -28.66 -16.78
N THR A 346 -4.10 -29.94 -16.69
CA THR A 346 -3.88 -30.93 -17.74
C THR A 346 -5.21 -31.47 -18.23
N CYS A 347 -5.21 -32.09 -19.42
CA CYS A 347 -6.40 -32.75 -19.94
C CYS A 347 -6.57 -34.14 -19.35
N ASP A 348 -7.82 -34.55 -19.15
CA ASP A 348 -8.14 -35.92 -18.74
C ASP A 348 -7.67 -36.91 -19.80
N GLY A 349 -6.90 -37.91 -19.40
CA GLY A 349 -6.36 -38.94 -20.30
C GLY A 349 -7.43 -39.81 -20.95
N VAL A 350 -8.65 -39.85 -20.40
CA VAL A 350 -9.74 -40.68 -20.94
C VAL A 350 -10.52 -39.98 -22.04
N ASN A 351 -10.90 -38.72 -21.85
CA ASN A 351 -11.74 -37.97 -22.80
C ASN A 351 -10.95 -36.92 -23.60
N GLY A 352 -9.71 -36.65 -23.24
CA GLY A 352 -8.89 -35.58 -23.82
C GLY A 352 -9.39 -34.17 -23.53
N MET A 353 -10.46 -34.03 -22.73
CA MET A 353 -11.07 -32.73 -22.41
C MET A 353 -10.28 -31.99 -21.33
N LEU A 354 -10.17 -30.68 -21.49
CA LEU A 354 -9.62 -29.80 -20.47
C LEU A 354 -10.60 -29.71 -19.28
N LEU A 355 -10.18 -30.19 -18.13
CA LEU A 355 -10.94 -30.08 -16.89
C LEU A 355 -10.51 -28.82 -16.12
N LEU A 356 -11.14 -27.70 -16.46
CA LEU A 356 -11.02 -26.51 -15.61
C LEU A 356 -11.73 -26.78 -14.28
N PRO A 357 -11.17 -26.31 -13.14
CA PRO A 357 -11.79 -26.51 -11.84
C PRO A 357 -13.24 -25.98 -11.85
N PRO A 358 -14.19 -26.71 -11.23
CA PRO A 358 -15.53 -26.20 -11.03
C PRO A 358 -15.51 -24.83 -10.36
N THR A 359 -16.39 -23.93 -10.77
CA THR A 359 -16.51 -22.58 -10.18
C THR A 359 -16.87 -22.59 -8.69
N ASP A 360 -17.30 -23.75 -8.18
CA ASP A 360 -17.64 -23.96 -6.78
C ASP A 360 -16.41 -24.23 -5.90
N SER A 361 -15.33 -24.82 -6.46
CA SER A 361 -14.09 -25.11 -5.73
C SER A 361 -13.07 -23.98 -5.82
N LEU A 362 -13.03 -23.26 -6.95
CA LEU A 362 -12.07 -22.18 -7.22
C LEU A 362 -12.73 -20.80 -7.18
N GLU A 363 -12.09 -19.85 -6.51
CA GLU A 363 -12.42 -18.43 -6.59
C GLU A 363 -11.98 -17.86 -7.95
N VAL A 364 -12.89 -17.90 -8.92
CA VAL A 364 -12.67 -17.51 -10.33
C VAL A 364 -12.03 -16.13 -10.48
N ARG A 365 -12.29 -15.19 -9.56
CA ARG A 365 -11.72 -13.84 -9.60
C ARG A 365 -10.24 -13.78 -9.24
N SER A 366 -9.72 -14.79 -8.55
CA SER A 366 -8.31 -14.85 -8.16
C SER A 366 -7.41 -15.30 -9.31
N LEU A 367 -7.95 -15.99 -10.32
CA LEU A 367 -7.15 -16.52 -11.43
C LEU A 367 -6.67 -15.40 -12.35
N VAL A 368 -5.34 -15.27 -12.45
CA VAL A 368 -4.65 -14.25 -13.25
C VAL A 368 -3.91 -14.89 -14.42
N PHE A 369 -3.38 -16.09 -14.24
CA PHE A 369 -2.63 -16.81 -15.27
C PHE A 369 -3.05 -18.29 -15.30
N LEU A 370 -3.33 -18.79 -16.50
CA LEU A 370 -3.75 -20.16 -16.74
C LEU A 370 -2.72 -20.84 -17.65
N ILE A 371 -2.27 -22.02 -17.24
CA ILE A 371 -1.33 -22.86 -17.99
C ILE A 371 -2.06 -24.15 -18.30
N ILE A 372 -2.14 -24.48 -19.58
CA ILE A 372 -2.71 -25.72 -20.08
C ILE A 372 -1.54 -26.56 -20.58
N SER A 373 -1.24 -27.66 -19.88
CA SER A 373 -0.09 -28.52 -20.21
C SER A 373 -0.54 -29.92 -20.58
N HIS A 374 0.25 -30.57 -21.46
CA HIS A 374 0.14 -32.00 -21.75
C HIS A 374 -1.23 -32.45 -22.26
N CYS A 375 -1.87 -31.64 -23.10
CA CYS A 375 -3.17 -31.93 -23.71
C CYS A 375 -3.01 -32.37 -25.18
N PRO A 376 -3.05 -33.67 -25.51
CA PRO A 376 -2.91 -34.14 -26.89
C PRO A 376 -4.13 -33.88 -27.78
N HIS A 377 -5.28 -33.50 -27.20
CA HIS A 377 -6.53 -33.23 -27.91
C HIS A 377 -7.24 -31.98 -27.34
N LEU A 378 -6.53 -30.85 -27.26
CA LEU A 378 -7.05 -29.64 -26.63
C LEU A 378 -8.14 -28.99 -27.50
N VAL A 379 -9.35 -28.91 -26.94
CA VAL A 379 -10.46 -28.08 -27.42
C VAL A 379 -10.72 -26.99 -26.39
N MET A 380 -10.66 -25.72 -26.79
CA MET A 380 -10.82 -24.61 -25.85
C MET A 380 -12.26 -24.53 -25.31
N PRO A 381 -12.49 -24.65 -23.99
CA PRO A 381 -13.85 -24.70 -23.44
C PRO A 381 -14.43 -23.29 -23.23
N SER A 382 -15.75 -23.16 -23.35
CA SER A 382 -16.49 -21.92 -23.11
C SER A 382 -16.36 -21.40 -21.67
N SER A 383 -16.08 -22.28 -20.70
CA SER A 383 -15.81 -21.92 -19.31
C SER A 383 -14.59 -21.03 -19.12
N LEU A 384 -13.69 -20.93 -20.11
CA LEU A 384 -12.59 -19.96 -20.10
C LEU A 384 -13.10 -18.52 -19.88
N GLN A 385 -14.27 -18.18 -20.43
CA GLN A 385 -14.87 -16.85 -20.35
C GLN A 385 -15.30 -16.45 -18.92
N ALA A 386 -15.39 -17.42 -17.99
CA ALA A 386 -15.66 -17.12 -16.59
C ALA A 386 -14.51 -16.36 -15.92
N PHE A 387 -13.26 -16.56 -16.37
CA PHE A 387 -12.06 -15.99 -15.78
C PHE A 387 -11.81 -14.55 -16.23
N THR A 388 -12.74 -13.64 -15.95
CA THR A 388 -12.69 -12.22 -16.36
C THR A 388 -11.43 -11.45 -15.92
N ASN A 389 -10.69 -11.96 -14.93
CA ASN A 389 -9.43 -11.40 -14.45
C ASN A 389 -8.17 -12.03 -15.08
N LEU A 390 -8.32 -12.96 -16.02
CA LEU A 390 -7.21 -13.61 -16.71
C LEU A 390 -6.42 -12.59 -17.54
N ILE A 391 -5.12 -12.55 -17.32
CA ILE A 391 -4.17 -11.67 -18.01
C ILE A 391 -3.45 -12.44 -19.11
N GLY A 392 -3.10 -13.69 -18.84
CA GLY A 392 -2.38 -14.50 -19.78
C GLY A 392 -2.80 -15.97 -19.75
N LEU A 393 -2.61 -16.59 -20.90
CA LEU A 393 -2.82 -18.02 -21.11
C LEU A 393 -1.54 -18.62 -21.68
N GLU A 394 -1.13 -19.75 -21.16
CA GLU A 394 -0.06 -20.56 -21.73
C GLU A 394 -0.60 -21.93 -22.14
N ILE A 395 -0.21 -22.37 -23.33
CA ILE A 395 -0.47 -23.71 -23.84
C ILE A 395 0.90 -24.36 -24.06
N PHE A 396 1.23 -25.36 -23.24
CA PHE A 396 2.53 -26.02 -23.26
C PHE A 396 2.39 -27.48 -23.68
N ASN A 397 3.25 -27.94 -24.59
CA ASN A 397 3.39 -29.34 -24.99
C ASN A 397 2.04 -30.04 -25.24
N SER A 398 1.23 -29.43 -26.09
CA SER A 398 -0.17 -29.79 -26.34
C SER A 398 -0.50 -29.73 -27.83
N THR A 399 -1.58 -30.37 -28.25
CA THR A 399 -2.12 -30.25 -29.61
C THR A 399 -3.47 -29.54 -29.54
N LEU A 400 -3.53 -28.30 -30.03
CA LEU A 400 -4.74 -27.52 -30.12
C LEU A 400 -5.53 -27.91 -31.37
N LEU A 401 -6.66 -28.57 -31.17
CA LEU A 401 -7.56 -29.02 -32.22
C LEU A 401 -8.52 -27.92 -32.66
N SER A 402 -9.11 -27.21 -31.70
CA SER A 402 -10.02 -26.11 -32.01
C SER A 402 -10.05 -25.03 -30.92
N TRP A 403 -10.09 -23.78 -31.37
CA TRP A 403 -10.38 -22.60 -30.57
C TRP A 403 -11.22 -21.65 -31.42
N ASP A 404 -12.52 -21.95 -31.47
CA ASP A 404 -13.49 -21.25 -32.30
C ASP A 404 -13.78 -19.82 -31.79
N ALA A 405 -14.28 -18.96 -32.69
CA ALA A 405 -14.68 -17.58 -32.40
C ALA A 405 -15.83 -17.48 -31.38
N THR A 406 -16.62 -18.54 -31.20
CA THR A 406 -17.64 -18.62 -30.14
C THR A 406 -17.02 -18.61 -28.73
N VAL A 407 -15.83 -19.19 -28.58
CA VAL A 407 -15.06 -19.21 -27.33
C VAL A 407 -13.97 -18.13 -27.40
N ASN A 408 -14.38 -16.88 -27.46
CA ASN A 408 -13.45 -15.76 -27.61
C ASN A 408 -12.98 -15.13 -26.29
N ILE A 409 -11.90 -14.35 -26.39
CA ILE A 409 -11.27 -13.62 -25.28
C ILE A 409 -11.93 -12.27 -24.96
N ALA A 410 -12.96 -11.82 -25.69
CA ALA A 410 -13.54 -10.49 -25.50
C ALA A 410 -14.09 -10.24 -24.07
N PRO A 411 -14.69 -11.23 -23.37
CA PRO A 411 -15.09 -11.09 -21.97
C PRO A 411 -13.92 -10.92 -20.99
N LEU A 412 -12.70 -11.30 -21.39
CA LEU A 412 -11.50 -11.25 -20.57
C LEU A 412 -10.90 -9.84 -20.60
N THR A 413 -11.52 -8.93 -19.85
CA THR A 413 -11.20 -7.48 -19.87
C THR A 413 -9.73 -7.10 -19.64
N ARG A 414 -8.93 -8.01 -19.07
CA ARG A 414 -7.51 -7.82 -18.76
C ARG A 414 -6.57 -8.64 -19.64
N PHE A 415 -7.10 -9.46 -20.52
CA PHE A 415 -6.30 -10.37 -21.32
C PHE A 415 -5.30 -9.57 -22.15
N SER A 416 -4.05 -10.01 -22.09
CA SER A 416 -2.93 -9.30 -22.66
C SER A 416 -2.08 -10.16 -23.57
N TYR A 417 -1.93 -11.46 -23.29
CA TYR A 417 -1.11 -12.32 -24.13
C TYR A 417 -1.52 -13.80 -24.03
N ALA A 418 -1.27 -14.54 -25.10
CA ALA A 418 -1.26 -16.00 -25.10
C ALA A 418 0.14 -16.47 -25.49
N GLN A 419 0.63 -17.53 -24.85
CA GLN A 419 1.87 -18.22 -25.23
C GLN A 419 1.53 -19.65 -25.65
N MET A 420 2.11 -20.07 -26.77
CA MET A 420 1.97 -21.43 -27.30
C MET A 420 3.38 -21.97 -27.46
N VAL A 421 3.77 -22.88 -26.58
CA VAL A 421 5.13 -23.40 -26.47
C VAL A 421 5.09 -24.90 -26.70
N ARG A 422 5.80 -25.36 -27.74
CA ARG A 422 5.73 -26.76 -28.21
C ARG A 422 4.28 -27.21 -28.47
N THR A 423 3.46 -26.30 -29.00
CA THR A 423 2.06 -26.57 -29.32
C THR A 423 1.91 -26.91 -30.79
N ASN A 424 1.27 -28.04 -31.10
CA ASN A 424 0.83 -28.33 -32.47
C ASN A 424 -0.56 -27.73 -32.69
N MET A 425 -0.82 -27.13 -33.85
CA MET A 425 -2.10 -26.50 -34.18
C MET A 425 -2.54 -26.96 -35.56
N THR A 426 -3.79 -27.41 -35.68
CA THR A 426 -4.39 -27.74 -36.98
C THR A 426 -4.89 -26.48 -37.70
N ASP A 427 -5.42 -25.52 -36.94
CA ASP A 427 -5.98 -24.26 -37.44
C ASP A 427 -5.55 -23.07 -36.58
N LEU A 428 -5.74 -21.85 -37.11
CA LEU A 428 -5.52 -20.63 -36.34
C LEU A 428 -6.59 -20.49 -35.23
N PRO A 429 -6.21 -20.10 -34.00
CA PRO A 429 -7.14 -19.96 -32.88
C PRO A 429 -8.00 -18.70 -33.01
N LEU A 430 -9.09 -18.79 -33.77
CA LEU A 430 -9.98 -17.66 -34.08
C LEU A 430 -10.52 -16.96 -32.83
N GLY A 431 -10.78 -17.68 -31.74
CA GLY A 431 -11.21 -17.10 -30.47
C GLY A 431 -10.19 -16.13 -29.83
N LEU A 432 -8.92 -16.21 -30.20
CA LEU A 432 -7.88 -15.26 -29.77
C LEU A 432 -7.90 -13.94 -30.58
N PHE A 433 -8.44 -13.98 -31.80
CA PHE A 433 -8.39 -12.86 -32.75
C PHE A 433 -9.65 -12.00 -32.79
N VAL A 434 -10.72 -12.42 -32.09
CA VAL A 434 -11.91 -11.58 -31.92
C VAL A 434 -11.52 -10.31 -31.15
N ASP A 435 -11.76 -9.14 -31.76
CA ASP A 435 -11.35 -7.81 -31.26
C ASP A 435 -9.83 -7.59 -31.13
N ALA A 436 -9.00 -8.39 -31.81
CA ALA A 436 -7.56 -8.12 -31.85
C ALA A 436 -7.30 -6.77 -32.52
N PRO A 437 -6.55 -5.84 -31.89
CA PRO A 437 -6.16 -4.60 -32.53
C PRO A 437 -5.35 -4.93 -33.80
N SER A 438 -5.54 -4.15 -34.87
CA SER A 438 -4.93 -4.36 -36.20
C SER A 438 -3.39 -4.42 -36.21
N THR A 439 -2.74 -4.18 -35.05
CA THR A 439 -1.30 -4.23 -34.81
C THR A 439 -0.80 -5.54 -34.20
N SER A 440 -1.59 -6.63 -34.16
CA SER A 440 -1.12 -7.93 -33.66
C SER A 440 0.06 -8.46 -34.50
N ARG A 441 1.28 -8.30 -33.99
CA ARG A 441 2.51 -8.80 -34.62
C ARG A 441 2.73 -10.25 -34.19
N SER A 442 2.54 -11.19 -35.12
CA SER A 442 2.99 -12.57 -34.97
C SER A 442 4.52 -12.58 -35.02
N THR A 443 5.18 -12.89 -33.91
CA THR A 443 6.63 -13.16 -33.87
C THR A 443 6.82 -14.64 -33.70
N ARG A 444 7.14 -15.34 -34.78
CA ARG A 444 7.55 -16.75 -34.74
C ARG A 444 9.00 -16.78 -34.28
N THR A 445 9.24 -17.04 -32.99
CA THR A 445 10.57 -17.38 -32.49
C THR A 445 10.83 -18.84 -32.81
N SER A 446 11.72 -19.08 -33.77
CA SER A 446 12.22 -20.41 -34.17
C SER A 446 13.13 -21.03 -33.14
#